data_AF-A0A3A6P4I0-F1
#
_entry.id   AF-A0A3A6P4I0-F1
#
_cell.length_a   1.000
_cell.length_b   1.000
_cell.length_c   1.000
_cell.angle_alpha   90.00
_cell.angle_beta   90.00
_cell.angle_gamma   90.00
#
_symmetry.space_group_name_H-M   'P 1'
#
loop_
_entity.id
_entity.type
_entity.pdbx_description
1 polymer ?
#
loop_
_entity_poly.entity_id
_entity_poly.type
_entity_poly.pdbx_seq_one_letter_code
_entity_poly.pdbx_strand_id
1 'polypeptide(L)'
;MSEPAAESAAWLAQVRAWLAQHPPQALAAPAGADELGRSLLAILAQARASAAAVSAVLAPQGVEDRNKYDFLAGRLAQITAFPGFSLAEYTYHLAGGARPGLRLWLQEHHWRRRVQALLFPEVGRWQADAAGRKISRELLTLELDQEPRPRFTPEMGRWYDAAWDWRQCLTQAMCLPVLLAGEEGRG
;
A
#
# COMPACT_ATOMS: atom_id res chain seq x y z
N MET A 1 22.41 1.23 -22.88
CA MET A 1 21.98 1.88 -21.62
C MET A 1 20.50 1.60 -21.33
N SER A 2 20.09 0.36 -21.54
CA SER A 2 18.84 -0.22 -21.08
C SER A 2 19.16 -0.83 -19.69
N GLU A 3 18.34 -0.86 -18.64
CA GLU A 3 16.88 -0.91 -18.66
C GLU A 3 16.26 -0.83 -17.24
N PRO A 4 16.40 0.28 -16.47
CA PRO A 4 15.78 0.38 -15.13
C PRO A 4 14.27 0.11 -15.15
N ALA A 5 13.62 0.47 -16.26
CA ALA A 5 12.23 0.17 -16.52
C ALA A 5 11.95 -1.33 -16.74
N ALA A 6 12.82 -2.08 -17.44
CA ALA A 6 12.61 -3.52 -17.63
C ALA A 6 12.98 -4.33 -16.38
N GLU A 7 13.99 -3.91 -15.60
CA GLU A 7 14.26 -4.50 -14.29
C GLU A 7 13.04 -4.34 -13.36
N SER A 8 12.48 -3.12 -13.32
CA SER A 8 11.26 -2.83 -12.56
C SER A 8 10.07 -3.65 -13.04
N ALA A 9 9.89 -3.79 -14.37
CA ALA A 9 8.81 -4.57 -14.96
C ALA A 9 8.95 -6.08 -14.67
N ALA A 10 10.16 -6.62 -14.79
CA ALA A 10 10.45 -8.03 -14.51
C ALA A 10 10.25 -8.37 -13.03
N TRP A 11 10.66 -7.47 -12.13
CA TRP A 11 10.45 -7.65 -10.70
C TRP A 11 8.96 -7.60 -10.33
N LEU A 12 8.22 -6.63 -10.89
CA LEU A 12 6.78 -6.54 -10.71
C LEU A 12 6.04 -7.80 -11.24
N ALA A 13 6.49 -8.34 -12.37
CA ALA A 13 5.94 -9.57 -12.93
C ALA A 13 6.12 -10.76 -11.97
N GLN A 14 7.24 -10.84 -11.24
CA GLN A 14 7.44 -11.88 -10.22
C GLN A 14 6.47 -11.73 -9.05
N VAL A 15 6.23 -10.51 -8.56
CA VAL A 15 5.25 -10.24 -7.49
C VAL A 15 3.84 -10.63 -7.95
N ARG A 16 3.45 -10.25 -9.17
CA ARG A 16 2.15 -10.60 -9.76
C ARG A 16 2.00 -12.12 -9.95
N ALA A 17 3.05 -12.80 -10.42
CA ALA A 17 3.06 -14.26 -10.57
C ALA A 17 2.89 -14.98 -9.21
N TRP A 18 3.54 -14.47 -8.16
CA TRP A 18 3.37 -15.01 -6.81
C TRP A 18 1.93 -14.85 -6.31
N LEU A 19 1.32 -13.68 -6.51
CA LEU A 19 -0.07 -13.40 -6.14
C LEU A 19 -1.08 -14.26 -6.91
N ALA A 20 -0.80 -14.59 -8.16
CA ALA A 20 -1.66 -15.49 -8.93
C ALA A 20 -1.71 -16.90 -8.31
N GLN A 21 -0.61 -17.34 -7.69
CA GLN A 21 -0.53 -18.63 -6.97
C GLN A 21 -1.06 -18.54 -5.54
N HIS A 22 -0.99 -17.36 -4.94
CA HIS A 22 -1.38 -17.10 -3.54
C HIS A 22 -2.35 -15.91 -3.49
N PRO A 23 -3.61 -16.10 -3.96
CA PRO A 23 -4.56 -15.01 -4.05
C PRO A 23 -4.91 -14.47 -2.66
N PRO A 24 -5.37 -13.20 -2.58
CA PRO A 24 -5.80 -12.60 -1.32
C PRO A 24 -6.85 -13.45 -0.60
N GLN A 25 -6.58 -13.79 0.66
CA GLN A 25 -7.55 -14.44 1.52
C GLN A 25 -8.50 -13.40 2.10
N ALA A 26 -9.81 -13.61 1.93
CA ALA A 26 -10.81 -12.71 2.47
C ALA A 26 -10.72 -12.64 4.01
N LEU A 27 -10.78 -11.43 4.55
CA LEU A 27 -10.90 -11.22 6.00
C LEU A 27 -12.37 -11.44 6.42
N ALA A 28 -12.56 -12.03 7.60
CA ALA A 28 -13.89 -12.31 8.12
C ALA A 28 -14.67 -11.00 8.35
N ALA A 29 -15.76 -10.80 7.62
CA ALA A 29 -16.64 -9.67 7.83
C ALA A 29 -17.54 -9.92 9.05
N PRO A 30 -17.69 -8.95 9.97
CA PRO A 30 -18.73 -9.03 10.98
C PRO A 30 -20.11 -9.05 10.33
N ALA A 31 -21.07 -9.72 10.99
CA ALA A 31 -22.44 -9.77 10.50
C ALA A 31 -22.99 -8.34 10.36
N GLY A 32 -23.53 -8.01 9.18
CA GLY A 32 -24.07 -6.68 8.89
C GLY A 32 -23.03 -5.62 8.50
N ALA A 33 -21.79 -6.00 8.14
CA ALA A 33 -20.83 -5.05 7.58
C ALA A 33 -21.43 -4.29 6.39
N ASP A 34 -21.37 -2.96 6.44
CA ASP A 34 -21.82 -2.08 5.35
C ASP A 34 -20.86 -2.14 4.15
N GLU A 35 -21.18 -1.40 3.09
CA GLU A 35 -20.37 -1.39 1.85
C GLU A 35 -18.96 -0.86 2.09
N LEU A 36 -18.82 0.21 2.87
CA LEU A 36 -17.53 0.77 3.26
C LEU A 36 -16.68 -0.28 3.99
N GLY A 37 -17.25 -0.95 5.00
CA GLY A 37 -16.60 -2.02 5.73
C GLY A 37 -16.13 -3.15 4.82
N ARG A 38 -16.96 -3.58 3.86
CA ARG A 38 -16.57 -4.60 2.87
C ARG A 38 -15.41 -4.14 1.98
N SER A 39 -15.43 -2.89 1.51
CA SER A 39 -14.35 -2.31 0.71
C SER A 39 -13.04 -2.23 1.52
N LEU A 40 -13.10 -1.83 2.79
CA LEU A 40 -11.94 -1.79 3.68
C LEU A 40 -11.36 -3.19 3.95
N LEU A 41 -12.20 -4.21 4.16
CA LEU A 41 -11.75 -5.60 4.30
C LEU A 41 -11.06 -6.10 3.04
N ALA A 42 -11.62 -5.81 1.87
CA ALA A 42 -11.03 -6.19 0.59
C ALA A 42 -9.65 -5.52 0.38
N ILE A 43 -9.54 -4.23 0.71
CA ILE A 43 -8.27 -3.49 0.65
C ILE A 43 -7.23 -4.10 1.59
N LEU A 44 -7.60 -4.37 2.85
CA LEU A 44 -6.69 -4.99 3.83
C LEU A 44 -6.25 -6.40 3.40
N ALA A 45 -7.17 -7.21 2.85
CA ALA A 45 -6.84 -8.53 2.32
C ALA A 45 -5.83 -8.44 1.15
N GLN A 46 -6.08 -7.53 0.20
CA GLN A 46 -5.18 -7.30 -0.94
C GLN A 46 -3.81 -6.79 -0.48
N ALA A 47 -3.78 -5.87 0.49
CA ALA A 47 -2.54 -5.30 1.02
C ALA A 47 -1.70 -6.37 1.74
N ARG A 48 -2.33 -7.20 2.57
CA ARG A 48 -1.68 -8.34 3.24
C ARG A 48 -1.07 -9.30 2.22
N ALA A 49 -1.82 -9.68 1.19
CA ALA A 49 -1.34 -10.57 0.14
C ALA A 49 -0.18 -9.94 -0.65
N SER A 50 -0.28 -8.65 -0.97
CA SER A 50 0.77 -7.92 -1.69
C SER A 50 2.04 -7.79 -0.85
N ALA A 51 1.93 -7.52 0.45
CA ALA A 51 3.08 -7.48 1.36
C ALA A 51 3.80 -8.84 1.42
N ALA A 52 3.03 -9.93 1.52
CA ALA A 52 3.58 -11.29 1.48
C ALA A 52 4.30 -11.59 0.16
N ALA A 53 3.69 -11.23 -0.97
CA ALA A 53 4.27 -11.41 -2.30
C ALA A 53 5.58 -10.64 -2.47
N VAL A 54 5.59 -9.35 -2.08
CA VAL A 54 6.78 -8.52 -2.14
C VAL A 54 7.86 -9.08 -1.22
N SER A 55 7.52 -9.49 0.01
CA SER A 55 8.49 -10.09 0.93
C SER A 55 9.09 -11.40 0.39
N ALA A 56 8.30 -12.23 -0.29
CA ALA A 56 8.78 -13.47 -0.88
C ALA A 56 9.77 -13.22 -2.01
N VAL A 57 9.50 -12.22 -2.87
CA VAL A 57 10.37 -11.85 -3.99
C VAL A 57 11.62 -11.09 -3.51
N LEU A 58 11.55 -10.36 -2.40
CA LEU A 58 12.68 -9.63 -1.81
C LEU A 58 13.72 -10.52 -1.09
N ALA A 59 13.46 -11.81 -0.87
CA ALA A 59 14.31 -12.65 -0.02
C ALA A 59 15.82 -12.53 -0.33
N PRO A 60 16.71 -12.51 0.69
CA PRO A 60 16.46 -12.77 2.12
C PRO A 60 16.00 -11.53 2.91
N GLN A 61 15.84 -10.39 2.23
CA GLN A 61 15.16 -9.22 2.77
C GLN A 61 13.65 -9.48 2.90
N GLY A 62 12.88 -8.47 3.34
CA GLY A 62 11.44 -8.66 3.45
C GLY A 62 10.67 -7.43 3.86
N VAL A 63 9.36 -7.64 4.04
CA VAL A 63 8.42 -6.65 4.53
C VAL A 63 7.98 -7.05 5.93
N GLU A 64 8.26 -6.20 6.91
CA GLU A 64 7.71 -6.32 8.25
C GLU A 64 6.24 -5.91 8.24
N ASP A 65 5.36 -6.89 8.42
CA ASP A 65 3.91 -6.73 8.57
C ASP A 65 3.50 -7.12 10.00
N ARG A 66 3.16 -6.12 10.82
CA ARG A 66 2.71 -6.29 12.23
C ARG A 66 1.22 -5.99 12.40
N ASN A 67 0.47 -5.95 11.31
CA ASN A 67 -0.92 -5.53 11.34
C ASN A 67 -1.81 -6.62 11.96
N LYS A 68 -2.73 -6.21 12.84
CA LYS A 68 -3.68 -7.12 13.50
C LYS A 68 -4.97 -7.21 12.69
N TYR A 69 -4.90 -7.78 11.49
CA TYR A 69 -5.99 -7.77 10.51
C TYR A 69 -7.33 -8.28 11.08
N ASP A 70 -7.33 -9.39 11.82
CA ASP A 70 -8.57 -9.95 12.39
C ASP A 70 -9.17 -9.04 13.46
N PHE A 71 -8.32 -8.40 14.27
CA PHE A 71 -8.77 -7.41 15.25
C PHE A 71 -9.35 -6.17 14.56
N LEU A 72 -8.70 -5.69 13.50
CA LEU A 72 -9.18 -4.55 12.71
C LEU A 72 -10.53 -4.88 12.06
N ALA A 73 -10.67 -6.07 11.47
CA ALA A 73 -11.91 -6.54 10.86
C ALA A 73 -13.09 -6.53 11.85
N GLY A 74 -12.87 -7.01 13.08
CA GLY A 74 -13.86 -6.97 14.16
C GLY A 74 -14.20 -5.57 14.69
N ARG A 75 -13.46 -4.53 14.30
CA ARG A 75 -13.59 -3.16 14.78
C ARG A 75 -13.92 -2.15 13.69
N LEU A 76 -14.18 -2.58 12.46
CA LEU A 76 -14.36 -1.67 11.32
C LEU A 76 -15.45 -0.62 11.53
N ALA A 77 -16.59 -0.98 12.13
CA ALA A 77 -17.66 -0.02 12.41
C ALA A 77 -17.21 1.12 13.35
N GLN A 78 -16.25 0.87 14.24
CA GLN A 78 -15.66 1.89 15.10
C GLN A 78 -14.60 2.69 14.35
N ILE A 79 -13.79 2.01 13.52
CA ILE A 79 -12.74 2.64 12.70
C ILE A 79 -13.34 3.64 11.71
N THR A 80 -14.46 3.29 11.06
CA THR A 80 -15.13 4.16 10.08
C THR A 80 -15.74 5.41 10.71
N ALA A 81 -15.98 5.43 12.02
CA ALA A 81 -16.46 6.61 12.72
C ALA A 81 -15.38 7.71 12.88
N PHE A 82 -14.09 7.36 12.79
CA PHE A 82 -13.01 8.35 12.88
C PHE A 82 -12.81 9.09 11.56
N PRO A 83 -12.50 10.40 11.57
CA PRO A 83 -12.20 11.15 10.35
C PRO A 83 -10.88 10.75 9.69
N GLY A 84 -9.99 10.06 10.43
CA GLY A 84 -8.80 9.45 9.88
C GLY A 84 -8.27 8.31 10.74
N PHE A 85 -7.72 7.27 10.12
CA PHE A 85 -7.23 6.09 10.82
C PHE A 85 -6.14 5.35 10.03
N SER A 86 -5.11 4.83 10.72
CA SER A 86 -4.05 4.00 10.11
C SER A 86 -4.55 2.57 10.00
N LEU A 87 -4.92 2.14 8.79
CA LEU A 87 -5.47 0.81 8.54
C LEU A 87 -4.38 -0.26 8.58
N ALA A 88 -3.23 0.02 7.96
CA ALA A 88 -2.10 -0.89 7.93
C ALA A 88 -0.78 -0.13 7.77
N GLU A 89 0.28 -0.65 8.36
CA GLU A 89 1.64 -0.13 8.26
C GLU A 89 2.62 -1.26 7.91
N TYR A 90 3.54 -0.98 7.00
CA TYR A 90 4.54 -1.90 6.50
C TYR A 90 5.91 -1.23 6.58
N THR A 91 6.92 -1.96 7.04
CA THR A 91 8.31 -1.50 6.98
C THR A 91 9.11 -2.44 6.09
N TYR A 92 9.73 -1.90 5.06
CA TYR A 92 10.55 -2.67 4.13
C TYR A 92 11.97 -2.74 4.70
N HIS A 93 12.62 -3.87 4.52
CA HIS A 93 14.03 -4.05 4.87
C HIS A 93 14.77 -4.28 3.57
N LEU A 94 15.48 -3.28 3.04
CA LEU A 94 16.13 -3.40 1.74
C LEU A 94 17.62 -3.70 1.88
N ALA A 95 18.22 -4.22 0.80
CA ALA A 95 19.67 -4.33 0.70
C ALA A 95 20.30 -2.92 0.86
N GLY A 96 21.43 -2.83 1.57
CA GLY A 96 22.03 -1.53 1.90
C GLY A 96 21.47 -0.86 3.16
N GLY A 97 20.46 -1.45 3.82
CA GLY A 97 19.97 -1.03 5.13
C GLY A 97 18.91 0.07 5.10
N ALA A 98 18.47 0.52 3.92
CA ALA A 98 17.33 1.42 3.77
C ALA A 98 16.04 0.76 4.28
N ARG A 99 15.20 1.53 4.99
CA ARG A 99 13.94 1.03 5.57
C ARG A 99 12.74 1.91 5.23
N PRO A 100 12.30 1.97 3.96
CA PRO A 100 11.11 2.73 3.64
C PRO A 100 9.87 2.13 4.31
N GLY A 101 8.92 2.98 4.64
CA GLY A 101 7.66 2.63 5.27
C GLY A 101 6.48 2.91 4.35
N LEU A 102 5.49 2.03 4.32
CA LEU A 102 4.23 2.27 3.63
C LEU A 102 3.09 2.22 4.63
N ARG A 103 2.17 3.19 4.56
CA ARG A 103 0.96 3.23 5.37
C ARG A 103 -0.28 3.31 4.50
N LEU A 104 -1.28 2.51 4.84
CA LEU A 104 -2.65 2.67 4.34
C LEU A 104 -3.43 3.53 5.34
N TRP A 105 -3.79 4.73 4.92
CA TRP A 105 -4.47 5.72 5.75
C TRP A 105 -5.90 5.94 5.27
N LEU A 106 -6.88 5.57 6.10
CA LEU A 106 -8.27 5.96 5.90
C LEU A 106 -8.40 7.45 6.23
N GLN A 107 -9.04 8.22 5.35
CA GLN A 107 -9.36 9.62 5.59
C GLN A 107 -10.77 9.95 5.11
N GLU A 108 -11.46 10.81 5.85
CA GLU A 108 -12.62 11.55 5.35
C GLU A 108 -12.21 12.94 4.86
N HIS A 109 -12.62 13.29 3.65
CA HIS A 109 -12.42 14.61 3.07
C HIS A 109 -13.68 15.05 2.33
N HIS A 110 -14.30 16.16 2.76
CA HIS A 110 -15.58 16.65 2.23
C HIS A 110 -16.65 15.55 2.14
N TRP A 111 -16.86 14.80 3.22
CA TRP A 111 -17.84 13.70 3.31
C TRP A 111 -17.54 12.49 2.41
N ARG A 112 -16.38 12.45 1.73
CA ARG A 112 -15.93 11.30 0.96
C ARG A 112 -14.85 10.54 1.71
N ARG A 113 -14.94 9.21 1.67
CA ARG A 113 -13.97 8.31 2.30
C ARG A 113 -12.98 7.82 1.27
N ARG A 114 -11.70 7.82 1.64
CA ARG A 114 -10.62 7.34 0.79
C ARG A 114 -9.56 6.61 1.60
N VAL A 115 -8.89 5.64 0.99
CA VAL A 115 -7.64 5.07 1.51
C VAL A 115 -6.48 5.63 0.72
N GLN A 116 -5.50 6.22 1.40
CA GLN A 116 -4.26 6.67 0.78
C GLN A 116 -3.13 5.69 1.12
N ALA A 117 -2.35 5.30 0.11
CA ALA A 117 -1.07 4.65 0.29
C ALA A 117 0.02 5.72 0.39
N LEU A 118 0.55 5.91 1.60
CA LEU A 118 1.54 6.91 1.92
C LEU A 118 2.91 6.25 2.11
N LEU A 119 3.88 6.66 1.30
CA LEU A 119 5.28 6.28 1.44
C LEU A 119 6.01 7.23 2.37
N PHE A 120 6.79 6.65 3.26
CA PHE A 120 7.76 7.34 4.08
C PHE A 120 9.16 6.84 3.70
N PRO A 121 10.05 7.73 3.24
CA PRO A 121 11.34 7.30 2.68
C PRO A 121 12.20 6.47 3.64
N GLU A 122 12.17 6.79 4.94
CA GLU A 122 13.00 6.11 5.94
C GLU A 122 12.30 6.03 7.31
N VAL A 123 11.98 4.81 7.74
CA VAL A 123 11.37 4.52 9.04
C VAL A 123 12.43 4.59 10.13
N GLY A 124 12.17 5.41 11.15
CA GLY A 124 13.10 5.67 12.26
C GLY A 124 13.97 6.91 12.04
N ARG A 125 13.99 7.48 10.83
CA ARG A 125 14.59 8.80 10.55
C ARG A 125 13.55 9.72 9.90
N TRP A 126 12.48 9.99 10.65
CA TRP A 126 11.36 10.78 10.16
C TRP A 126 11.78 12.22 9.87
N GLN A 127 11.65 12.63 8.62
CA GLN A 127 11.68 14.04 8.26
C GLN A 127 10.32 14.66 8.58
N ALA A 128 10.34 15.91 9.03
CA ALA A 128 9.14 16.68 9.30
C ALA A 128 9.20 18.03 8.56
N ASP A 129 8.04 18.52 8.14
CA ASP A 129 7.90 19.86 7.60
C ASP A 129 8.07 20.93 8.71
N ALA A 130 8.02 22.21 8.31
CA ALA A 130 8.15 23.34 9.25
C ALA A 130 7.04 23.36 10.34
N ALA A 131 5.94 22.64 10.15
CA ALA A 131 4.86 22.50 11.10
C ALA A 131 4.96 21.21 11.94
N GLY A 132 6.07 20.46 11.84
CA GLY A 132 6.30 19.22 12.57
C GLY A 132 5.53 18.01 12.02
N ARG A 133 4.92 18.11 10.83
CA ARG A 133 4.21 16.99 10.20
C ARG A 133 5.19 16.09 9.47
N LYS A 134 5.07 14.78 9.66
CA LYS A 134 5.90 13.80 8.95
C LYS A 134 5.76 13.99 7.44
N ILE A 135 6.89 14.12 6.76
CA ILE A 135 6.92 14.18 5.30
C ILE A 135 6.62 12.77 4.77
N SER A 136 5.63 12.68 3.90
CA SER A 136 5.25 11.46 3.20
C SER A 136 4.91 11.77 1.76
N ARG A 137 5.03 10.77 0.89
CA ARG A 137 4.68 10.84 -0.52
C ARG A 137 3.42 10.00 -0.75
N GLU A 138 2.38 10.59 -1.32
CA GLU A 138 1.19 9.84 -1.74
C GLU A 138 1.52 9.03 -3.00
N LEU A 139 1.31 7.71 -2.94
CA LEU A 139 1.53 6.81 -4.07
C LEU A 139 0.22 6.50 -4.81
N LEU A 140 -0.85 6.28 -4.06
CA LEU A 140 -2.15 5.87 -4.56
C LEU A 140 -3.24 6.41 -3.63
N THR A 141 -4.33 6.89 -4.21
CA THR A 141 -5.60 7.12 -3.50
C THR A 141 -6.66 6.14 -4.01
N LEU A 142 -7.38 5.49 -3.12
CA LEU A 142 -8.56 4.68 -3.41
C LEU A 142 -9.80 5.39 -2.88
N GLU A 143 -10.62 5.96 -3.76
CA GLU A 143 -11.92 6.56 -3.40
C GLU A 143 -12.93 5.44 -3.09
N LEU A 144 -13.68 5.55 -1.99
CA LEU A 144 -14.53 4.48 -1.43
C LEU A 144 -16.03 4.76 -1.58
N ASP A 145 -16.47 5.11 -2.79
CA ASP A 145 -17.88 5.46 -3.05
C ASP A 145 -18.77 4.20 -3.19
N GLN A 146 -18.22 3.15 -3.81
CA GLN A 146 -18.81 1.82 -4.01
C GLN A 146 -17.66 0.80 -3.96
N GLU A 147 -17.24 0.31 -5.13
CA GLU A 147 -15.95 -0.36 -5.30
C GLU A 147 -14.80 0.68 -5.22
N PRO A 148 -13.64 0.33 -4.61
CA PRO A 148 -12.50 1.22 -4.58
C PRO A 148 -12.10 1.67 -5.99
N ARG A 149 -11.95 2.99 -6.18
CA ARG A 149 -11.51 3.58 -7.44
C ARG A 149 -10.13 4.23 -7.29
N PRO A 150 -9.14 3.80 -8.08
CA PRO A 150 -7.79 4.33 -7.97
C PRO A 150 -7.69 5.75 -8.55
N ARG A 151 -6.88 6.57 -7.89
CA ARG A 151 -6.48 7.90 -8.32
C ARG A 151 -5.00 8.11 -8.01
N PHE A 152 -4.34 8.88 -8.87
CA PHE A 152 -2.91 9.15 -8.78
C PHE A 152 -2.69 10.64 -8.96
N THR A 153 -1.61 11.15 -8.37
CA THR A 153 -1.07 12.44 -8.78
C THR A 153 -0.46 12.29 -10.19
N PRO A 154 -0.34 13.38 -10.97
CA PRO A 154 0.27 13.33 -12.30
C PRO A 154 1.69 12.73 -12.29
N GLU A 155 2.46 13.00 -11.24
CA GLU A 155 3.81 12.45 -11.06
C GLU A 155 3.80 10.93 -10.87
N MET A 156 2.81 10.41 -10.15
CA MET A 156 2.73 8.98 -9.87
C MET A 156 2.26 8.18 -11.08
N GLY A 157 1.48 8.76 -11.99
CA GLY A 157 0.85 8.04 -13.12
C GLY A 157 1.82 7.23 -13.97
N ARG A 158 3.10 7.64 -14.09
CA ARG A 158 4.13 6.91 -14.86
C ARG A 158 4.43 5.50 -14.34
N TRP A 159 4.13 5.25 -13.07
CA TRP A 159 4.37 3.97 -12.41
C TRP A 159 3.21 2.98 -12.58
N TYR A 160 2.13 3.42 -13.24
CA TYR A 160 0.85 2.72 -13.31
C TYR A 160 0.51 2.38 -14.78
N ASP A 161 0.25 1.11 -15.13
CA ASP A 161 -0.23 0.69 -16.46
C ASP A 161 -1.68 1.18 -16.70
N ALA A 162 -2.09 1.25 -17.97
CA ALA A 162 -3.29 1.96 -18.40
C ALA A 162 -4.64 1.26 -18.10
N ALA A 163 -4.67 -0.01 -17.67
CA ALA A 163 -5.87 -0.85 -17.65
C ALA A 163 -6.22 -1.39 -16.25
N TRP A 164 -6.27 -0.52 -15.23
CA TRP A 164 -6.11 -1.00 -13.86
C TRP A 164 -7.38 -1.08 -13.02
N ASP A 165 -7.68 -2.31 -12.62
CA ASP A 165 -8.45 -2.56 -11.41
C ASP A 165 -7.67 -2.06 -10.17
N TRP A 166 -8.40 -1.75 -9.09
CA TRP A 166 -7.80 -1.17 -7.89
C TRP A 166 -6.85 -2.12 -7.14
N ARG A 167 -6.99 -3.45 -7.32
CA ARG A 167 -6.16 -4.46 -6.65
C ARG A 167 -4.76 -4.44 -7.25
N GLN A 168 -4.68 -4.38 -8.58
CA GLN A 168 -3.42 -4.22 -9.31
C GLN A 168 -2.74 -2.88 -8.95
N CYS A 169 -3.52 -1.79 -8.88
CA CYS A 169 -3.00 -0.49 -8.43
C CYS A 169 -2.40 -0.56 -7.03
N LEU A 170 -3.08 -1.22 -6.09
CA LEU A 170 -2.62 -1.34 -4.72
C LEU A 170 -1.37 -2.22 -4.63
N THR A 171 -1.33 -3.34 -5.34
CA THR A 171 -0.11 -4.16 -5.45
C THR A 171 1.04 -3.36 -6.02
N GLN A 172 0.84 -2.57 -7.08
CA GLN A 172 1.86 -1.66 -7.58
C GLN A 172 2.32 -0.67 -6.52
N ALA A 173 1.39 -0.03 -5.81
CA ALA A 173 1.75 0.93 -4.76
C ALA A 173 2.62 0.27 -3.66
N MET A 174 2.33 -0.99 -3.31
CA MET A 174 3.12 -1.80 -2.37
C MET A 174 4.50 -2.21 -2.92
N CYS A 175 4.69 -2.16 -4.23
CA CYS A 175 5.96 -2.43 -4.90
C CYS A 175 6.90 -1.21 -4.91
N LEU A 176 6.34 0.00 -4.95
CA LEU A 176 7.10 1.24 -5.12
C LEU A 176 8.14 1.56 -4.04
N PRO A 177 7.97 1.21 -2.75
CA PRO A 177 9.03 1.40 -1.76
C PRO A 177 10.36 0.74 -2.16
N VAL A 178 10.30 -0.40 -2.85
CA VAL A 178 11.48 -1.09 -3.38
C VAL A 178 12.03 -0.37 -4.61
N LEU A 179 11.14 -0.05 -5.57
CA LEU A 179 11.52 0.51 -6.86
C LEU A 179 12.10 1.92 -6.72
N LEU A 180 11.50 2.77 -5.88
CA LEU A 180 11.96 4.14 -5.66
C LEU A 180 13.27 4.21 -4.88
N ALA A 181 13.48 3.33 -3.90
CA ALA A 181 14.75 3.26 -3.17
C ALA A 181 15.93 2.88 -4.09
N GLY A 182 15.67 2.07 -5.14
CA GLY A 182 16.65 1.73 -6.16
C GLY A 182 17.04 2.90 -7.07
N GLU A 183 16.17 3.90 -7.24
CA GLU A 183 16.48 5.12 -8.00
C GLU A 183 17.32 6.11 -7.17
N GLU A 184 16.98 6.31 -5.89
CA GLU A 184 17.62 7.28 -5.02
C GLU A 184 19.06 6.90 -4.61
N GLY A 185 19.38 5.60 -4.52
CA GLY A 185 20.72 5.10 -4.20
C GLY A 185 21.75 5.18 -5.34
N ARG A 186 21.35 5.66 -6.53
CA ARG A 186 22.22 5.81 -7.72
C ARG A 186 22.56 7.27 -8.05
N GLY A 187 22.09 8.22 -7.24
CA GLY A 187 22.33 9.66 -7.37
C GLY A 187 23.51 10.17 -6.56
#